data_AF-A0A849PNI0-F1
#
_entry.id   AF-A0A849PNI0-F1
#
_cell.length_a   1.000
_cell.length_b   1.000
_cell.length_c   1.000
_cell.angle_alpha   90.00
_cell.angle_beta   90.00
_cell.angle_gamma   90.00
#
_symmetry.space_group_name_H-M   'P 1'
#
loop_
_entity.id
_entity.type
_entity.pdbx_description
1 polymer ?
#
loop_
_entity_poly.entity_id
_entity_poly.type
_entity_poly.pdbx_seq_one_letter_code
_entity_poly.pdbx_strand_id
1 'polypeptide(L)'
;MNKIRATVSGRIQNVGYRAKVIGIAKDFGLTGFVQNLDDGRVRIIAESKNGDFEKFLDAIRIKNTLIEVADVEVEHAEPTGDFADFYKLVGEGETDERLDKASDYLKEMIDVMRTGFGSLDSKMDVMIDVMRTGFGSLDSKMDVMLEKQDVVIDETRGLREDMKGYMDMKFGKIEGELDLIKGALKERGILC
;
A
#
# COMPACT_ATOMS: atom_id res chain seq x y z
N MET A 1 -36.78 -33.39 29.95
CA MET A 1 -35.79 -33.16 28.88
C MET A 1 -36.56 -33.24 27.60
N ASN A 2 -36.44 -32.25 26.74
CA ASN A 2 -37.30 -32.05 25.58
C ASN A 2 -36.41 -31.79 24.36
N LYS A 3 -36.85 -32.20 23.17
CA LYS A 3 -36.17 -31.97 21.90
C LYS A 3 -37.11 -31.38 20.88
N ILE A 4 -36.59 -30.45 20.09
CA ILE A 4 -37.26 -29.92 18.91
C ILE A 4 -36.40 -30.15 17.66
N ARG A 5 -37.09 -30.34 16.55
CA ARG A 5 -36.53 -30.25 15.20
C ARG A 5 -37.19 -29.05 14.53
N ALA A 6 -36.40 -28.03 14.24
CA ALA A 6 -36.89 -26.87 13.52
C ALA A 6 -36.30 -26.83 12.10
N THR A 7 -37.15 -26.62 11.12
CA THR A 7 -36.76 -26.37 9.72
C THR A 7 -37.09 -24.94 9.39
N VAL A 8 -36.05 -24.16 9.07
CA VAL A 8 -36.16 -22.72 8.82
C VAL A 8 -35.99 -22.45 7.33
N SER A 9 -36.84 -21.60 6.77
CA SER A 9 -36.78 -21.16 5.38
C SER A 9 -36.62 -19.64 5.27
N GLY A 10 -36.11 -19.16 4.14
CA GLY A 10 -35.94 -17.73 3.85
C GLY A 10 -34.56 -17.39 3.28
N ARG A 11 -34.20 -16.11 3.33
CA ARG A 11 -32.85 -15.64 2.96
C ARG A 11 -31.92 -15.79 4.16
N ILE A 12 -31.44 -17.01 4.38
CA ILE A 12 -30.75 -17.41 5.61
C ILE A 12 -29.41 -18.15 5.39
N GLN A 13 -29.09 -18.60 4.19
CA GLN A 13 -27.78 -19.22 3.89
C GLN A 13 -26.74 -18.17 3.47
N ASN A 14 -25.46 -18.42 3.78
CA ASN A 14 -24.32 -17.54 3.46
C ASN A 14 -24.39 -16.11 4.04
N VAL A 15 -25.30 -15.86 4.97
CA VAL A 15 -25.54 -14.53 5.59
C VAL A 15 -25.29 -14.53 7.11
N GLY A 16 -24.59 -15.55 7.63
CA GLY A 16 -24.23 -15.65 9.04
C GLY A 16 -25.35 -16.15 9.97
N TYR A 17 -26.50 -16.57 9.44
CA TYR A 17 -27.64 -17.06 10.24
C TYR A 17 -27.27 -18.18 11.22
N ARG A 18 -26.58 -19.23 10.74
CA ARG A 18 -26.15 -20.36 11.60
C ARG A 18 -25.32 -19.90 12.80
N ALA A 19 -24.46 -18.90 12.63
CA ALA A 19 -23.64 -18.37 13.72
C ALA A 19 -24.51 -17.66 14.77
N LYS A 20 -25.53 -16.89 14.33
CA LYS A 20 -26.51 -16.28 15.24
C LYS A 20 -27.33 -17.32 16.00
N VAL A 21 -27.81 -18.36 15.31
CA VAL A 21 -28.56 -19.47 15.94
C VAL A 21 -27.74 -20.14 17.04
N ILE A 22 -26.44 -20.40 16.80
CA ILE A 22 -25.55 -20.99 17.81
C ILE A 22 -25.41 -20.08 19.02
N GLY A 23 -25.19 -18.78 18.81
CA GLY A 23 -25.10 -17.80 19.90
C GLY A 23 -26.37 -17.78 20.74
N ILE A 24 -27.53 -17.62 20.09
CA ILE A 24 -28.84 -17.63 20.76
C ILE A 24 -29.05 -18.96 21.49
N ALA A 25 -28.79 -20.10 20.86
CA ALA A 25 -28.99 -21.39 21.50
C ALA A 25 -28.16 -21.54 22.80
N LYS A 26 -26.92 -21.02 22.82
CA LYS A 26 -26.07 -20.99 24.01
C LYS A 26 -26.63 -20.08 25.10
N ASP A 27 -27.13 -18.90 24.73
CA ASP A 27 -27.75 -17.97 25.68
C ASP A 27 -28.99 -18.58 26.37
N PHE A 28 -29.71 -19.46 25.65
CA PHE A 28 -30.86 -20.20 26.17
C PHE A 28 -30.49 -21.55 26.84
N GLY A 29 -29.21 -21.90 26.94
CA GLY A 29 -28.75 -23.15 27.55
C GLY A 29 -29.23 -24.40 26.79
N LEU A 30 -29.32 -24.31 25.47
CA LEU A 30 -29.71 -25.42 24.59
C LEU A 30 -28.47 -26.13 24.05
N THR A 31 -28.58 -27.45 23.87
CA THR A 31 -27.56 -28.30 23.24
C THR A 31 -28.09 -28.88 21.93
N GLY A 32 -27.25 -29.14 20.94
CA GLY A 32 -27.73 -29.64 19.65
C GLY A 32 -26.87 -29.20 18.48
N PHE A 33 -27.49 -28.98 17.32
CA PHE A 33 -26.76 -28.50 16.15
C PHE A 33 -27.63 -27.72 15.17
N VAL A 34 -26.95 -26.99 14.28
CA VAL A 34 -27.54 -26.34 13.12
C VAL A 34 -26.78 -26.72 11.85
N GLN A 35 -27.52 -27.05 10.78
CA GLN A 35 -26.98 -27.49 9.50
C GLN A 35 -27.71 -26.82 8.33
N ASN A 36 -26.98 -26.50 7.25
CA ASN A 36 -27.59 -26.12 5.99
C ASN A 36 -28.12 -27.37 5.26
N LEU A 37 -29.30 -27.26 4.67
CA LEU A 37 -29.84 -28.28 3.76
C LEU A 37 -29.59 -27.86 2.31
N ASP A 38 -29.52 -28.85 1.41
CA ASP A 38 -29.23 -28.64 -0.02
C ASP A 38 -30.34 -27.87 -0.75
N ASP A 39 -31.57 -27.89 -0.20
CA ASP A 39 -32.72 -27.16 -0.72
C ASP A 39 -32.75 -25.67 -0.31
N GLY A 40 -31.70 -25.18 0.35
CA GLY A 40 -31.59 -23.80 0.81
C GLY A 40 -32.15 -23.54 2.21
N ARG A 41 -32.81 -24.52 2.84
CA ARG A 41 -33.31 -24.40 4.22
C ARG A 41 -32.20 -24.64 5.25
N VAL A 42 -32.52 -24.40 6.51
CA VAL A 42 -31.64 -24.68 7.66
C VAL A 42 -32.35 -25.60 8.62
N ARG A 43 -31.71 -26.71 8.98
CA ARG A 43 -32.20 -27.63 10.00
C ARG A 43 -31.53 -27.31 11.33
N ILE A 44 -32.34 -27.25 12.38
CA ILE A 44 -31.92 -27.05 13.75
C ILE A 44 -32.43 -28.23 14.58
N ILE A 45 -31.54 -28.86 15.33
CA ILE A 45 -31.90 -29.81 16.39
C ILE A 45 -31.48 -29.16 17.70
N ALA A 46 -32.43 -29.00 18.62
CA ALA A 46 -32.15 -28.43 19.93
C ALA A 46 -32.77 -29.30 21.03
N GLU A 47 -32.00 -29.54 22.08
CA GLU A 47 -32.36 -30.29 23.27
C GLU A 47 -32.15 -29.42 24.51
N SER A 48 -33.03 -29.56 25.50
CA SER A 48 -32.83 -28.93 26.80
C SER A 48 -33.58 -29.66 27.91
N LYS A 49 -33.05 -29.56 29.14
CA LYS A 49 -33.71 -30.10 30.35
C LYS A 49 -34.87 -29.22 30.80
N ASN A 50 -34.66 -27.90 30.80
CA ASN A 50 -35.58 -26.87 31.31
C ASN A 50 -35.78 -25.69 30.34
N GLY A 51 -35.25 -25.78 29.11
CA GLY A 51 -35.20 -24.67 28.16
C GLY A 51 -36.56 -24.29 27.59
N ASP A 52 -36.74 -22.98 27.42
CA ASP A 52 -37.92 -22.37 26.82
C ASP A 52 -37.75 -22.31 25.29
N PHE A 53 -38.26 -23.34 24.61
CA PHE A 53 -38.16 -23.44 23.15
C PHE A 53 -38.96 -22.38 22.42
N GLU A 54 -40.06 -21.90 22.98
CA GLU A 54 -40.88 -20.86 22.35
C GLU A 54 -40.09 -19.56 22.21
N LYS A 55 -39.40 -19.13 23.27
CA LYS A 55 -38.54 -17.94 23.21
C LYS A 55 -37.34 -18.13 22.29
N PHE A 56 -36.77 -19.33 22.26
CA PHE A 56 -35.70 -19.64 21.30
C PHE A 56 -36.19 -19.53 19.86
N LEU A 57 -37.35 -20.11 19.56
CA LEU A 57 -37.97 -20.10 18.23
C LEU A 57 -38.34 -18.67 17.79
N ASP A 58 -38.78 -17.83 18.71
CA ASP A 58 -39.03 -16.41 18.44
C ASP A 58 -37.72 -15.65 18.18
N ALA A 59 -36.68 -15.88 18.99
CA ALA A 59 -35.38 -15.22 18.84
C ALA A 59 -34.67 -15.56 17.53
N ILE A 60 -34.87 -16.76 16.98
CA ILE A 60 -34.30 -17.14 15.69
C ILE A 60 -35.09 -16.61 14.49
N ARG A 61 -36.28 -16.03 14.65
CA ARG A 61 -37.03 -15.33 13.57
C ARG A 61 -36.42 -13.97 13.24
N ILE A 62 -35.16 -13.99 12.83
CA ILE A 62 -34.35 -12.80 12.59
C ILE A 62 -34.77 -12.10 11.29
N LYS A 63 -34.99 -10.78 11.38
CA LYS A 63 -35.22 -9.91 10.22
C LYS A 63 -34.28 -8.71 10.26
N ASN A 64 -33.37 -8.63 9.30
CA ASN A 64 -32.47 -7.49 9.06
C ASN A 64 -32.08 -7.43 7.57
N THR A 65 -31.19 -6.51 7.20
CA THR A 65 -30.77 -6.28 5.81
C THR A 65 -30.19 -7.52 5.11
N LEU A 66 -29.53 -8.41 5.85
CA LEU A 66 -28.84 -9.58 5.30
C LEU A 66 -29.63 -10.87 5.53
N ILE A 67 -30.40 -10.96 6.62
CA ILE A 67 -31.11 -12.16 7.06
C ILE A 67 -32.61 -11.88 7.06
N GLU A 68 -33.38 -12.70 6.35
CA GLU A 68 -34.84 -12.68 6.42
C GLU A 68 -35.37 -14.10 6.55
N VAL A 69 -35.84 -14.45 7.75
CA VAL A 69 -36.55 -15.70 8.01
C VAL A 69 -37.98 -15.56 7.48
N ALA A 70 -38.37 -16.46 6.58
CA ALA A 70 -39.72 -16.51 6.02
C ALA A 70 -40.63 -17.38 6.89
N ASP A 71 -40.18 -18.59 7.24
CA ASP A 71 -40.96 -19.51 8.06
C ASP A 71 -40.07 -20.42 8.92
N VAL A 72 -40.65 -20.92 10.02
CA VAL A 72 -40.05 -21.86 10.96
C VAL A 72 -41.05 -22.97 11.26
N GLU A 73 -40.83 -24.14 10.69
CA GLU A 73 -41.59 -25.36 10.95
C GLU A 73 -40.96 -26.10 12.14
N VAL A 74 -41.76 -26.54 13.11
CA VAL A 74 -41.26 -27.15 14.35
C VAL A 74 -41.95 -28.49 14.59
N GLU A 75 -41.14 -29.50 14.88
CA GLU A 75 -41.57 -30.83 15.29
C GLU A 75 -40.97 -31.17 16.65
N HIS A 76 -41.79 -31.68 17.57
CA HIS A 76 -41.30 -32.22 18.83
C HIS A 76 -40.82 -33.66 18.62
N ALA A 77 -39.70 -34.00 19.25
CA ALA A 77 -39.12 -35.34 19.20
C ALA A 77 -38.64 -35.78 20.59
N GLU A 78 -38.38 -37.08 20.73
CA GLU A 78 -37.76 -37.62 21.93
C GLU A 78 -36.28 -37.17 22.01
N PRO A 79 -35.83 -36.64 23.16
CA PRO A 79 -34.44 -36.25 23.37
C PRO A 79 -33.53 -37.47 23.38
N THR A 80 -32.36 -37.37 22.75
CA THR A 80 -31.36 -38.45 22.84
C THR A 80 -30.36 -38.19 23.95
N GLY A 81 -30.13 -36.93 24.33
CA GLY A 81 -29.18 -36.56 25.40
C GLY A 81 -27.72 -36.63 24.95
N ASP A 82 -27.47 -36.72 23.65
CA ASP A 82 -26.13 -36.96 23.08
C ASP A 82 -25.30 -35.68 22.89
N PHE A 83 -25.90 -34.51 23.10
CA PHE A 83 -25.25 -33.23 22.78
C PHE A 83 -24.67 -32.58 24.04
N ALA A 84 -23.35 -32.33 24.04
CA ALA A 84 -22.66 -31.63 25.12
C ALA A 84 -22.67 -30.10 24.96
N ASP A 85 -22.82 -29.60 23.73
CA ASP A 85 -22.88 -28.18 23.38
C ASP A 85 -23.76 -28.01 22.13
N PHE A 86 -23.79 -26.81 21.56
CA PHE A 86 -24.48 -26.48 20.33
C PHE A 86 -23.49 -26.29 19.17
N TYR A 87 -23.57 -27.15 18.16
CA TYR A 87 -22.56 -27.25 17.10
C TYR A 87 -23.04 -26.71 15.75
N LYS A 88 -22.10 -26.21 14.94
CA LYS A 88 -22.31 -25.96 13.51
C LYS A 88 -21.97 -27.23 12.73
N LEU A 89 -22.96 -27.86 12.11
CA LEU A 89 -22.74 -29.00 11.22
C LEU A 89 -22.53 -28.50 9.78
N VAL A 90 -21.45 -28.98 9.17
CA VAL A 90 -21.05 -28.67 7.79
C VAL A 90 -21.46 -29.86 6.93
N GLY A 91 -22.22 -29.62 5.85
CA GLY A 91 -22.64 -30.68 4.93
C GLY A 91 -21.47 -31.29 4.15
N GLU A 92 -21.68 -32.48 3.59
CA GLU A 92 -20.71 -33.06 2.64
C GLU A 92 -20.55 -32.12 1.44
N GLY A 93 -19.30 -31.84 1.03
CA GLY A 93 -18.99 -30.90 -0.06
C GLY A 93 -19.10 -29.41 0.27
N GLU A 94 -19.77 -29.01 1.36
CA GLU A 94 -19.92 -27.58 1.73
C GLU A 94 -18.56 -26.89 1.98
N THR A 95 -17.56 -27.64 2.44
CA THR A 95 -16.20 -27.10 2.62
C THR A 95 -15.47 -26.92 1.29
N ASP A 96 -15.61 -27.87 0.38
CA ASP A 96 -14.92 -27.87 -0.92
C ASP A 96 -15.44 -26.72 -1.79
N GLU A 97 -16.78 -26.53 -1.87
CA GLU A 97 -17.37 -25.40 -2.59
C GLU A 97 -16.90 -24.04 -2.07
N ARG A 98 -16.67 -23.92 -0.75
CA ARG A 98 -16.16 -22.69 -0.14
C ARG A 98 -14.69 -22.46 -0.47
N LEU A 99 -13.90 -23.53 -0.57
CA LEU A 99 -12.50 -23.46 -0.94
C LEU A 99 -12.31 -23.12 -2.42
N ASP A 100 -13.16 -23.66 -3.30
CA ASP A 100 -13.14 -23.33 -4.73
C ASP A 100 -13.46 -21.84 -4.96
N LYS A 101 -14.54 -21.34 -4.34
CA LYS A 101 -14.89 -19.90 -4.41
C LYS A 101 -13.79 -19.01 -3.85
N ALA A 102 -13.16 -19.41 -2.75
CA ALA A 102 -12.03 -18.67 -2.19
C ALA A 102 -10.83 -18.65 -3.15
N SER A 103 -10.58 -19.77 -3.83
CA SER A 103 -9.52 -19.89 -4.83
C SER A 103 -9.77 -18.99 -6.05
N ASP A 104 -11.02 -18.90 -6.51
CA ASP A 104 -11.42 -18.00 -7.60
C ASP A 104 -11.19 -16.53 -7.22
N TYR A 105 -11.62 -16.11 -6.03
CA TYR A 105 -11.39 -14.75 -5.55
C TYR A 105 -9.90 -14.41 -5.41
N LEU A 106 -9.08 -15.37 -4.93
CA LEU A 106 -7.64 -15.19 -4.84
C LEU A 106 -7.00 -15.03 -6.22
N LYS A 107 -7.44 -15.82 -7.20
CA LYS A 107 -6.98 -15.71 -8.59
C LYS A 107 -7.30 -14.35 -9.19
N GLU A 108 -8.53 -13.88 -9.03
CA GLU A 108 -8.95 -12.56 -9.50
C GLU A 108 -8.12 -11.43 -8.87
N MET A 109 -7.85 -11.53 -7.56
CA MET A 109 -7.00 -10.57 -6.86
C MET A 109 -5.56 -10.55 -7.41
N ILE A 110 -4.99 -11.72 -7.68
CA ILE A 110 -3.64 -11.84 -8.27
C ILE A 110 -3.60 -11.18 -9.65
N ASP A 111 -4.62 -11.38 -10.49
CA ASP A 111 -4.68 -10.80 -11.84
C ASP A 111 -4.78 -9.27 -11.80
N VAL A 112 -5.60 -8.72 -10.90
CA VAL A 112 -5.70 -7.26 -10.67
C VAL A 112 -4.34 -6.71 -10.18
N MET A 113 -3.71 -7.37 -9.22
CA MET A 113 -2.38 -6.97 -8.73
C MET A 113 -1.33 -6.99 -9.84
N ARG A 114 -1.24 -8.09 -10.61
CA ARG A 114 -0.26 -8.23 -11.69
C ARG A 114 -0.41 -7.12 -12.74
N THR A 115 -1.65 -6.78 -13.08
CA THR A 115 -1.95 -5.68 -14.00
C THR A 115 -1.54 -4.32 -13.41
N GLY A 116 -1.87 -4.07 -12.14
CA GLY A 116 -1.48 -2.85 -11.43
C GLY A 116 0.03 -2.67 -11.33
N PHE A 117 0.77 -3.72 -10.98
CA PHE A 117 2.23 -3.70 -10.91
C PHE A 117 2.86 -3.52 -12.29
N GLY A 118 2.33 -4.16 -13.34
CA GLY A 118 2.81 -3.94 -14.71
C GLY A 118 2.70 -2.47 -15.15
N SER A 119 1.60 -1.79 -14.80
CA SER A 119 1.46 -0.36 -15.09
C SER A 119 2.46 0.51 -14.32
N LEU A 120 2.80 0.15 -13.08
CA LEU A 120 3.79 0.87 -12.28
C LEU A 120 5.19 0.71 -12.84
N ASP A 121 5.55 -0.51 -13.25
CA ASP A 121 6.84 -0.83 -13.87
C ASP A 121 7.09 0.04 -15.10
N SER A 122 6.10 0.10 -16.02
CA SER A 122 6.19 0.96 -17.21
C SER A 122 6.31 2.45 -16.87
N LYS A 123 5.67 2.94 -15.80
CA LYS A 123 5.82 4.34 -15.37
C LYS A 123 7.20 4.62 -14.77
N MET A 124 7.77 3.66 -14.04
CA MET A 124 9.13 3.76 -13.50
C MET A 124 10.15 3.79 -14.64
N ASP A 125 9.98 2.97 -15.68
CA ASP A 125 10.85 2.99 -16.86
C ASP A 125 10.86 4.36 -17.54
N VAL A 126 9.68 4.95 -17.77
CA VAL A 126 9.57 6.31 -18.34
C VAL A 126 10.22 7.34 -17.42
N MET A 127 10.04 7.23 -16.11
CA MET A 127 10.65 8.16 -15.14
C MET A 127 12.19 8.07 -15.15
N ILE A 128 12.73 6.85 -15.19
CA ILE A 128 14.18 6.60 -15.28
C ILE A 128 14.74 7.20 -16.58
N ASP A 129 14.03 7.04 -17.69
CA ASP A 129 14.46 7.57 -18.98
C ASP A 129 14.44 9.11 -19.02
N VAL A 130 13.40 9.73 -18.46
CA VAL A 130 13.32 11.19 -18.29
C VAL A 130 14.48 11.70 -17.41
N MET A 131 14.78 11.01 -16.30
CA MET A 131 15.92 11.37 -15.45
C MET A 131 17.24 11.25 -16.20
N ARG A 132 17.49 10.14 -16.89
CA ARG A 132 18.72 9.94 -17.69
C ARG A 132 18.90 11.03 -18.74
N THR A 133 17.83 11.35 -19.47
CA THR A 133 17.85 12.40 -20.50
C THR A 133 18.12 13.78 -19.89
N GLY A 134 17.46 14.08 -18.76
CA GLY A 134 17.67 15.33 -18.03
C GLY A 134 19.10 15.49 -17.54
N PHE A 135 19.68 14.45 -16.93
CA PHE A 135 21.07 14.46 -16.46
C PHE A 135 22.06 14.56 -17.63
N GLY A 136 21.85 13.85 -18.74
CA GLY A 136 22.72 13.96 -19.92
C GLY A 136 22.72 15.36 -20.52
N SER A 137 21.57 16.05 -20.55
CA SER A 137 21.51 17.44 -21.01
C SER A 137 22.24 18.41 -20.06
N LEU A 138 22.21 18.18 -18.76
CA LEU A 138 22.94 18.98 -17.78
C LEU A 138 24.45 18.77 -17.89
N ASP A 139 24.88 17.53 -18.05
CA ASP A 139 26.29 17.15 -18.24
C ASP A 139 26.88 17.89 -19.46
N SER A 140 26.19 17.80 -20.60
CA SER A 140 26.61 18.49 -21.84
C SER A 140 26.68 20.02 -21.68
N LYS A 141 25.76 20.62 -20.90
CA LYS A 141 25.79 22.06 -20.62
C LYS A 141 26.94 22.43 -19.70
N MET A 142 27.27 21.57 -18.74
CA MET A 142 28.37 21.77 -17.82
C MET A 142 29.71 21.70 -18.54
N ASP A 143 29.88 20.75 -19.46
CA ASP A 143 31.07 20.65 -20.33
C ASP A 143 31.30 21.94 -21.12
N VAL A 144 30.27 22.44 -21.81
CA VAL A 144 30.36 23.71 -22.57
C VAL A 144 30.66 24.89 -21.65
N MET A 145 30.17 24.88 -20.41
CA MET A 145 30.44 25.94 -19.44
C MET A 145 31.88 25.90 -18.95
N LEU A 146 32.44 24.71 -18.73
CA LEU A 146 33.84 24.51 -18.34
C LEU A 146 34.78 24.96 -19.46
N GLU A 147 34.53 24.55 -20.71
CA GLU A 147 35.32 25.01 -21.87
C GLU A 147 35.34 26.54 -21.98
N LYS A 148 34.19 27.19 -21.78
CA LYS A 148 34.12 28.66 -21.77
C LYS A 148 34.88 29.29 -20.62
N GLN A 149 34.88 28.68 -19.45
CA GLN A 149 35.67 29.17 -18.32
C GLN A 149 37.17 29.07 -18.61
N ASP A 150 37.63 27.99 -19.24
CA ASP A 150 39.04 27.85 -19.63
C ASP A 150 39.48 28.97 -20.58
N VAL A 151 38.66 29.28 -21.60
CA VAL A 151 38.93 30.42 -22.51
C VAL A 151 39.04 31.74 -21.74
N VAL A 152 38.10 32.01 -20.83
CA VAL A 152 38.12 33.26 -20.03
C VAL A 152 39.34 33.32 -19.12
N ILE A 153 39.75 32.19 -18.53
CA ILE A 153 40.95 32.12 -17.69
C ILE A 153 42.18 32.46 -18.52
N ASP A 154 42.30 31.90 -19.73
CA ASP A 154 43.44 32.14 -20.61
C ASP A 154 43.49 33.59 -21.13
N GLU A 155 42.35 34.18 -21.51
CA GLU A 155 42.28 35.60 -21.87
C GLU A 155 42.68 36.49 -20.69
N THR A 156 42.21 36.17 -19.47
CA THR A 156 42.54 36.95 -18.27
C THR A 156 44.04 36.83 -17.92
N ARG A 157 44.64 35.66 -18.12
CA ARG A 157 46.09 35.46 -17.98
C ARG A 157 46.86 36.28 -19.02
N GLY A 158 46.45 36.23 -20.29
CA GLY A 158 47.05 37.04 -21.35
C GLY A 158 47.00 38.54 -21.05
N LEU A 159 45.84 39.05 -20.66
CA LEU A 159 45.69 40.45 -20.24
C LEU A 159 46.62 40.84 -19.09
N ARG A 160 46.80 39.94 -18.11
CA ARG A 160 47.72 40.18 -16.98
C ARG A 160 49.17 40.21 -17.44
N GLU A 161 49.55 39.34 -18.36
CA GLU A 161 50.90 39.30 -18.94
C GLU A 161 51.19 40.56 -19.76
N ASP A 162 50.25 40.99 -20.60
CA ASP A 162 50.34 42.22 -21.38
C ASP A 162 50.48 43.45 -20.47
N MET A 163 49.65 43.54 -19.42
CA MET A 163 49.74 44.62 -18.42
C MET A 163 51.09 44.62 -17.71
N LYS A 164 51.59 43.44 -17.33
CA LYS A 164 52.91 43.31 -16.70
C LYS A 164 54.01 43.81 -17.64
N GLY A 165 54.01 43.37 -18.89
CA GLY A 165 54.98 43.81 -19.89
C GLY A 165 54.95 45.31 -20.15
N TYR A 166 53.75 45.91 -20.23
CA TYR A 166 53.59 47.36 -20.36
C TYR A 166 54.15 48.12 -19.15
N MET A 167 53.87 47.64 -17.94
CA MET A 167 54.35 48.23 -16.69
C MET A 167 55.87 48.12 -16.58
N ASP A 168 56.45 46.95 -16.86
CA ASP A 168 57.90 46.74 -16.85
C ASP A 168 58.60 47.69 -17.84
N MET A 169 58.03 47.88 -19.05
CA MET A 169 58.54 48.85 -20.03
C MET A 169 58.46 50.30 -19.51
N LYS A 170 57.31 50.69 -18.93
CA LYS A 170 57.11 52.05 -18.42
C LYS A 170 58.02 52.35 -17.24
N PHE A 171 58.13 51.44 -16.28
CA PHE A 171 59.03 51.59 -15.14
C PHE A 171 60.49 51.64 -15.58
N GLY A 172 60.91 50.77 -16.51
CA GLY A 172 62.28 50.83 -17.03
C GLY A 172 62.62 52.17 -17.69
N LYS A 173 61.66 52.79 -18.42
CA LYS A 173 61.85 54.15 -18.95
C LYS A 173 61.98 55.20 -17.84
N ILE A 174 61.11 55.14 -16.83
CA ILE A 174 61.15 56.07 -15.70
C ILE A 174 62.45 55.92 -14.91
N GLU A 175 62.89 54.69 -14.64
CA GLU A 175 64.15 54.39 -13.96
C GLU A 175 65.35 54.96 -14.74
N GLY A 176 65.38 54.78 -16.06
CA GLY A 176 66.40 55.36 -16.92
C GLY A 176 66.41 56.89 -16.90
N GLU A 177 65.25 57.54 -16.98
CA GLU A 177 65.12 59.00 -16.86
C GLU A 177 65.59 59.50 -15.47
N LEU A 178 65.24 58.78 -14.40
CA LEU A 178 65.68 59.10 -13.04
C LEU A 178 67.19 58.98 -12.88
N ASP A 179 67.82 57.98 -13.48
CA ASP A 179 69.27 57.80 -13.44
C ASP A 179 70.00 58.93 -14.19
N LEU A 180 69.46 59.38 -15.33
CA LEU A 180 69.98 60.57 -16.04
C LEU A 180 69.88 61.83 -15.18
N ILE A 181 68.74 62.04 -14.51
CA ILE A 181 68.55 63.19 -13.60
C ILE A 181 69.52 63.11 -12.43
N LYS A 182 69.67 61.94 -11.79
CA LYS A 182 70.63 61.72 -10.70
C LYS A 182 72.07 62.00 -11.14
N GLY A 183 72.45 61.54 -12.34
CA GLY A 183 73.77 61.81 -12.93
C GLY A 183 74.03 63.31 -13.10
N ALA A 184 73.09 64.04 -13.72
CA ALA A 184 73.21 65.48 -13.90
C ALA A 184 73.27 66.26 -12.59
N LEU A 185 72.55 65.81 -11.55
CA LEU A 185 72.61 66.41 -10.21
C LEU A 185 73.95 66.15 -9.51
N LYS A 186 74.57 64.97 -9.71
CA LYS A 186 75.92 64.67 -9.22
C LYS A 186 76.99 65.51 -9.91
N GLU A 187 76.92 65.67 -11.23
CA GLU A 187 77.87 66.53 -11.97
C GLU A 187 77.82 67.99 -11.52
N ARG A 188 76.66 68.46 -11.07
CA ARG A 188 76.47 69.80 -10.51
C ARG A 188 76.77 69.90 -9.00
N GLY A 189 77.18 68.81 -8.35
CA GLY A 189 77.50 68.76 -6.92
C GLY A 189 76.30 68.92 -5.98
N ILE A 190 75.08 68.70 -6.49
CA ILE A 190 73.82 68.84 -5.73
C ILE A 190 73.46 67.52 -5.01
N LEU A 191 73.82 66.38 -5.60
CA LEU A 191 73.76 65.06 -4.98
C LEU A 191 75.17 64.56 -4.66
N CYS A 192 75.37 64.03 -3.45
CA CYS A 192 76.61 63.35 -3.04
C CYS A 192 76.77 61.99 -3.73
#